data_AF-A0A928V1L3-F1
#
_entry.id   AF-A0A928V1L3-F1
#
_cell.length_a   1.000
_cell.length_b   1.000
_cell.length_c   1.000
_cell.angle_alpha   90.00
_cell.angle_beta   90.00
_cell.angle_gamma   90.00
#
_symmetry.space_group_name_H-M   'P 1'
#
loop_
_entity.id
_entity.type
_entity.pdbx_description
1 polymer ?
#
loop_
_entity_poly.entity_id
_entity_poly.type
_entity_poly.pdbx_seq_one_letter_code
_entity_poly.pdbx_strand_id
1 'polypeptide(L)'
;MKAKFLACLVFLFLISCKERKSKDTVSDNEIEAPMQTMDSVQNSEEINKLSETYTISIAKIDSASFFGSKKKVSHQSDTLLKITDFKQAKKLLNGIVEFQETEYYNGIQKINFRNGTVYQNPSEYTEESFIAFFPTEDILLCEGGHSTDVSYNLKNGKLTEETGNPDMIVFSPNKSFRLNGHFGGQECSTYFIQKIQNGEWNKISKLDEEFEKSTGKWLCVIKDSFWINDQTLLLSQIVNYDKSQNPIFDFYSFTIRKK
;
A
#
# COMPACT_ATOMS: atom_id res chain seq x y z
N MET A 1 -70.82 14.81 -8.90
CA MET A 1 -70.97 16.10 -8.17
C MET A 1 -69.67 16.34 -7.41
N LYS A 2 -69.12 17.55 -7.49
CA LYS A 2 -67.72 17.92 -7.18
C LYS A 2 -67.54 18.31 -5.70
N ALA A 3 -66.39 17.97 -5.11
CA ALA A 3 -65.66 18.73 -4.07
C ALA A 3 -64.25 18.08 -3.95
N LYS A 4 -63.19 18.55 -4.61
CA LYS A 4 -62.30 19.69 -4.31
C LYS A 4 -61.89 19.81 -2.84
N PHE A 5 -60.69 19.30 -2.53
CA PHE A 5 -59.88 19.77 -1.39
C PHE A 5 -58.52 20.19 -1.96
N LEU A 6 -58.25 21.50 -1.88
CA LEU A 6 -57.02 22.15 -2.29
C LEU A 6 -56.47 22.78 -1.01
N ALA A 7 -55.34 22.28 -0.50
CA ALA A 7 -54.67 22.85 0.66
C ALA A 7 -53.55 23.79 0.19
N CYS A 8 -53.74 25.08 0.45
CA CYS A 8 -52.73 26.13 0.35
C CYS A 8 -51.74 26.02 1.51
N LEU A 9 -50.44 26.11 1.22
CA LEU A 9 -49.42 26.48 2.20
C LEU A 9 -48.50 27.50 1.55
N VAL A 10 -48.79 28.77 1.81
CA VAL A 10 -47.94 29.93 1.50
C VAL A 10 -47.14 30.20 2.76
N PHE A 11 -45.83 29.89 2.74
CA PHE A 11 -44.91 30.36 3.78
C PHE A 11 -44.22 31.64 3.31
N LEU A 12 -44.46 32.69 4.09
CA LEU A 12 -43.97 34.05 3.92
C LEU A 12 -42.45 34.11 4.10
N PHE A 13 -41.75 34.56 3.07
CA PHE A 13 -40.38 35.07 3.18
C PHE A 13 -40.43 36.48 3.79
N LEU A 14 -39.89 36.64 4.99
CA LEU A 14 -39.50 37.95 5.51
C LEU A 14 -37.98 38.10 5.43
N ILE A 15 -37.59 39.10 4.63
CA ILE A 15 -36.26 39.65 4.52
C ILE A 15 -35.96 40.45 5.79
N SER A 16 -34.78 40.26 6.39
CA SER A 16 -34.09 41.36 7.06
C SER A 16 -32.59 41.08 7.19
N CYS A 17 -31.81 41.69 6.29
CA CYS A 17 -30.40 41.94 6.52
C CYS A 17 -30.26 42.91 7.70
N LYS A 18 -29.50 42.52 8.72
CA LYS A 18 -28.99 43.46 9.72
C LYS A 18 -27.52 43.17 9.97
N GLU A 19 -26.69 43.97 9.32
CA GLU A 19 -25.28 44.11 9.68
C GLU A 19 -25.18 44.51 11.16
N ARG A 20 -24.37 43.77 11.91
CA ARG A 20 -23.78 44.24 13.17
C ARG A 20 -22.28 44.06 13.09
N LYS A 21 -21.57 45.18 12.96
CA LYS A 21 -20.17 45.29 13.33
C LYS A 21 -20.05 45.16 14.84
N SER A 22 -19.17 44.28 15.31
CA SER A 22 -18.60 44.31 16.66
C SER A 22 -17.13 43.95 16.50
N LYS A 23 -16.26 44.88 16.94
CA LYS A 23 -14.91 44.59 17.38
C LYS A 23 -15.02 43.85 18.71
N ASP A 24 -14.28 42.77 18.91
CA ASP A 24 -13.13 42.74 19.80
C ASP A 24 -12.40 41.38 19.75
N THR A 25 -11.08 41.51 19.62
CA THR A 25 -9.94 40.62 19.88
C THR A 25 -10.19 39.50 20.90
N VAL A 26 -9.77 38.26 20.62
CA VAL A 26 -8.98 37.36 21.53
C VAL A 26 -8.47 36.12 20.75
N SER A 27 -7.15 35.94 20.83
CA SER A 27 -6.23 34.83 20.57
C SER A 27 -6.60 33.67 19.63
N ASP A 28 -5.91 33.64 18.50
CA ASP A 28 -5.52 32.41 17.80
C ASP A 28 -4.56 31.61 18.70
N ASN A 29 -5.04 30.51 19.25
CA ASN A 29 -4.20 29.39 19.64
C ASN A 29 -4.63 28.22 18.76
N GLU A 30 -4.08 28.16 17.56
CA GLU A 30 -3.95 26.90 16.82
C GLU A 30 -3.10 25.96 17.68
N ILE A 31 -3.73 24.90 18.17
CA ILE A 31 -3.01 23.74 18.70
C ILE A 31 -2.46 23.03 17.47
N GLU A 32 -1.26 23.43 17.05
CA GLU A 32 -0.42 22.62 16.18
C GLU A 32 -0.19 21.27 16.87
N ALA A 33 -0.81 20.22 16.32
CA ALA A 33 -0.40 18.86 16.63
C ALA A 33 1.07 18.72 16.19
N PRO A 34 2.00 18.31 17.07
CA PRO A 34 3.38 18.14 16.67
C PRO A 34 3.49 16.90 15.78
N MET A 35 3.57 17.14 14.48
CA MET A 35 4.01 16.14 13.50
C MET A 35 5.51 15.92 13.74
N GLN A 36 5.84 15.01 14.66
CA GLN A 36 7.22 14.59 14.85
C GLN A 36 7.60 13.60 13.74
N THR A 37 8.36 14.16 12.80
CA THR A 37 9.21 13.49 11.83
C THR A 37 10.19 12.56 12.53
N MET A 38 10.02 11.25 12.36
CA MET A 38 11.05 10.25 12.65
C MET A 38 11.64 9.72 11.32
N ASP A 39 12.93 10.00 11.11
CA ASP A 39 13.88 9.31 10.22
C ASP A 39 13.48 8.99 8.76
N SER A 40 12.82 9.91 8.05
CA SER A 40 12.71 9.82 6.58
C SER A 40 13.98 10.21 5.82
N VAL A 41 14.96 10.81 6.50
CA VAL A 41 16.13 11.42 5.85
C VAL A 41 17.18 10.40 5.41
N GLN A 42 17.47 9.35 6.20
CA GLN A 42 18.46 8.33 5.79
C GLN A 42 17.94 7.37 4.71
N ASN A 43 16.63 7.11 4.68
CA ASN A 43 16.05 6.12 3.76
C ASN A 43 15.90 6.69 2.33
N SER A 44 15.62 7.99 2.21
CA SER A 44 15.48 8.66 0.91
C SER A 44 16.79 8.72 0.12
N GLU A 45 17.94 8.95 0.77
CA GLU A 45 19.26 8.97 0.13
C GLU A 45 19.65 7.59 -0.45
N GLU A 46 19.40 6.52 0.30
CA GLU A 46 19.72 5.15 -0.17
C GLU A 46 18.79 4.73 -1.32
N ILE A 47 17.49 5.02 -1.23
CA ILE A 47 16.53 4.78 -2.33
C ILE A 47 16.92 5.57 -3.58
N ASN A 48 17.28 6.85 -3.44
CA ASN A 48 17.72 7.68 -4.56
C ASN A 48 18.98 7.11 -5.22
N LYS A 49 19.97 6.70 -4.43
CA LYS A 49 21.20 6.06 -4.94
C LYS A 49 20.91 4.75 -5.67
N LEU A 50 19.95 3.96 -5.20
CA LEU A 50 19.57 2.70 -5.83
C LEU A 50 18.79 2.92 -7.13
N SER A 51 17.87 3.88 -7.14
CA SER A 51 17.18 4.33 -8.35
C SER A 51 18.18 4.90 -9.38
N GLU A 52 19.25 5.56 -8.92
CA GLU A 52 20.34 5.99 -9.78
C GLU A 52 21.13 4.81 -10.39
N THR A 53 21.13 3.63 -9.77
CA THR A 53 21.89 2.46 -10.23
C THR A 53 21.14 1.61 -11.27
N TYR A 54 19.81 1.66 -11.30
CA TYR A 54 18.99 0.84 -12.19
C TYR A 54 18.15 1.69 -13.14
N THR A 55 17.79 1.13 -14.30
CA THR A 55 16.77 1.68 -15.19
C THR A 55 15.69 0.64 -15.44
N ILE A 56 14.45 1.11 -15.56
CA ILE A 56 13.31 0.27 -15.93
C ILE A 56 12.81 0.73 -17.30
N SER A 57 12.83 -0.17 -18.27
CA SER A 57 12.22 0.05 -19.58
C SER A 57 10.84 -0.60 -19.62
N ILE A 58 9.83 0.15 -20.05
CA ILE A 58 8.43 -0.28 -20.04
C ILE A 58 7.94 -0.35 -21.49
N ALA A 59 7.36 -1.48 -21.86
CA ALA A 59 6.77 -1.70 -23.17
C ALA A 59 5.36 -2.28 -23.03
N LYS A 60 4.39 -1.72 -23.77
CA LYS A 60 3.07 -2.34 -23.93
C LYS A 60 3.23 -3.58 -24.82
N ILE A 61 2.60 -4.68 -24.42
CA ILE A 61 2.57 -5.94 -25.18
C ILE A 61 1.12 -6.35 -25.43
N ASP A 62 0.91 -7.24 -26.40
CA ASP A 62 -0.41 -7.82 -26.64
C ASP A 62 -0.70 -9.01 -25.70
N SER A 63 -1.98 -9.37 -25.60
CA SER A 63 -2.44 -10.47 -24.76
C SER A 63 -1.86 -11.82 -25.19
N ALA A 64 -1.67 -12.05 -26.49
CA ALA A 64 -1.13 -13.29 -27.02
C ALA A 64 0.33 -13.50 -26.55
N SER A 65 1.13 -12.45 -26.55
CA SER A 65 2.51 -12.43 -26.06
C SER A 65 2.57 -12.65 -24.55
N PHE A 66 1.68 -12.00 -23.79
CA PHE A 66 1.58 -12.17 -22.34
C PHE A 66 1.23 -13.63 -21.97
N PHE A 67 0.11 -14.15 -22.47
CA PHE A 67 -0.33 -15.51 -22.16
C PHE A 67 0.57 -16.59 -22.78
N GLY A 68 1.17 -16.32 -23.94
CA GLY A 68 2.16 -17.19 -24.56
C GLY A 68 3.43 -17.31 -23.72
N SER A 69 3.87 -16.21 -23.08
CA SER A 69 5.00 -16.22 -22.15
C SER A 69 4.63 -16.91 -20.83
N LYS A 70 3.43 -16.64 -20.29
CA LYS A 70 2.94 -17.24 -19.06
C LYS A 70 2.93 -18.77 -19.12
N LYS A 71 2.54 -19.34 -20.27
CA LYS A 71 2.55 -20.80 -20.49
C LYS A 71 3.94 -21.44 -20.50
N LYS A 72 4.99 -20.67 -20.79
CA LYS A 72 6.38 -21.15 -20.86
C LYS A 72 7.11 -21.05 -19.53
N VAL A 73 6.59 -20.21 -18.62
CA VAL A 73 7.09 -20.07 -17.26
C VAL A 73 6.70 -21.31 -16.47
N SER A 74 7.71 -22.05 -15.99
CA SER A 74 7.53 -23.27 -15.20
C SER A 74 7.86 -23.10 -13.72
N HIS A 75 8.35 -21.91 -13.33
CA HIS A 75 8.73 -21.62 -11.96
C HIS A 75 7.49 -21.55 -11.05
N GLN A 76 7.50 -22.35 -9.99
CA GLN A 76 6.52 -22.28 -8.92
C GLN A 76 6.64 -20.90 -8.24
N SER A 77 5.52 -20.21 -8.04
CA SER A 77 5.53 -19.02 -7.20
C SER A 77 5.89 -19.47 -5.79
N ASP A 78 7.05 -19.02 -5.30
CA ASP A 78 7.45 -19.30 -3.94
C ASP A 78 6.42 -18.67 -3.00
N THR A 79 5.69 -19.51 -2.27
CA THR A 79 4.66 -19.04 -1.36
C THR A 79 5.32 -18.84 -0.02
N LEU A 80 5.41 -17.57 0.41
CA LEU A 80 5.96 -17.24 1.72
C LEU A 80 5.15 -17.93 2.83
N LEU A 81 5.85 -18.43 3.83
CA LEU A 81 5.19 -18.96 5.02
C LEU A 81 4.38 -17.81 5.66
N LYS A 82 3.07 -18.02 5.76
CA LYS A 82 2.11 -17.07 6.31
C LYS A 82 1.42 -17.67 7.52
N ILE A 83 1.51 -17.00 8.66
CA ILE A 83 0.84 -17.38 9.91
C ILE A 83 -0.32 -16.42 10.15
N THR A 84 -1.55 -16.90 9.93
CA THR A 84 -2.79 -16.16 10.20
C THR A 84 -3.42 -16.52 11.55
N ASP A 85 -2.98 -17.61 12.19
CA ASP A 85 -3.42 -17.94 13.54
C ASP A 85 -2.81 -16.95 14.53
N PHE A 86 -3.65 -16.08 15.09
CA PHE A 86 -3.23 -15.04 16.00
C PHE A 86 -2.53 -15.58 17.25
N LYS A 87 -3.00 -16.69 17.83
CA LYS A 87 -2.38 -17.27 19.04
C LYS A 87 -0.97 -17.78 18.74
N GLN A 88 -0.78 -18.39 17.58
CA GLN A 88 0.52 -18.84 17.11
C GLN A 88 1.44 -17.63 16.85
N ALA A 89 0.98 -16.62 16.12
CA ALA A 89 1.74 -15.41 15.83
C ALA A 89 2.16 -14.69 17.13
N LYS A 90 1.22 -14.46 18.05
CA LYS A 90 1.47 -13.85 19.35
C LYS A 90 2.53 -14.60 20.16
N LYS A 91 2.49 -15.94 20.16
CA LYS A 91 3.51 -16.76 20.82
C LYS A 91 4.90 -16.56 20.20
N LEU A 92 4.98 -16.50 18.87
CA LEU A 92 6.24 -16.31 18.14
C LEU A 92 6.78 -14.89 18.28
N LEU A 93 5.90 -13.91 18.43
CA LEU A 93 6.21 -12.49 18.54
C LEU A 93 6.34 -12.01 19.99
N ASN A 94 6.35 -12.93 20.96
CA ASN A 94 6.45 -12.59 22.38
C ASN A 94 7.73 -11.78 22.68
N GLY A 95 7.58 -10.64 23.35
CA GLY A 95 8.66 -9.70 23.64
C GLY A 95 9.04 -8.76 22.49
N ILE A 96 8.50 -8.98 21.29
CA ILE A 96 8.73 -8.16 20.10
C ILE A 96 7.51 -7.30 19.82
N VAL A 97 6.32 -7.89 19.85
CA VAL A 97 5.05 -7.17 19.61
C VAL A 97 4.16 -7.31 20.84
N GLU A 98 3.72 -6.16 21.35
CA GLU A 98 2.69 -6.07 22.38
C GLU A 98 1.37 -5.78 21.67
N PHE A 99 0.40 -6.68 21.82
CA PHE A 99 -0.91 -6.60 21.17
C PHE A 99 -1.95 -6.02 22.12
N GLN A 100 -2.84 -5.19 21.60
CA GLN A 100 -4.05 -4.74 22.28
C GLN A 100 -5.21 -5.66 21.88
N GLU A 101 -5.55 -6.60 22.76
CA GLU A 101 -6.60 -7.59 22.50
C GLU A 101 -7.96 -7.10 23.02
N THR A 102 -8.96 -7.21 22.16
CA THR A 102 -10.37 -7.08 22.50
C THR A 102 -11.15 -8.27 21.94
N GLU A 103 -12.45 -8.34 22.19
CA GLU A 103 -13.30 -9.43 21.66
C GLU A 103 -13.31 -9.47 20.11
N TYR A 104 -13.17 -8.33 19.44
CA TYR A 104 -13.35 -8.20 17.99
C TYR A 104 -12.10 -7.78 17.24
N TYR A 105 -11.03 -7.41 17.96
CA TYR A 105 -9.90 -6.70 17.37
C TYR A 105 -8.61 -7.02 18.11
N ASN A 106 -7.56 -7.29 17.34
CA ASN A 106 -6.21 -7.60 17.82
C ASN A 106 -5.25 -6.53 17.32
N GLY A 107 -5.24 -5.38 18.00
CA GLY A 107 -4.46 -4.22 17.61
C GLY A 107 -2.98 -4.34 17.95
N ILE A 108 -2.18 -3.46 17.36
CA ILE A 108 -0.75 -3.33 17.70
C ILE A 108 -0.57 -2.20 18.70
N GLN A 109 -0.21 -2.52 19.94
CA GLN A 109 0.04 -1.50 20.97
C GLN A 109 1.48 -0.95 20.87
N LYS A 110 2.44 -1.85 20.69
CA LYS A 110 3.86 -1.52 20.66
C LYS A 110 4.65 -2.59 19.90
N ILE A 111 5.72 -2.16 19.24
CA ILE A 111 6.71 -3.05 18.62
C ILE A 111 8.10 -2.65 19.12
N ASN A 112 8.82 -3.61 19.70
CA ASN A 112 10.25 -3.53 19.95
C ASN A 112 10.96 -4.18 18.75
N PHE A 113 11.38 -3.37 17.77
CA PHE A 113 12.07 -3.86 16.58
C PHE A 113 13.43 -4.47 16.94
N ARG A 114 13.90 -5.40 16.10
CA ARG A 114 15.19 -6.10 16.35
C ARG A 114 16.41 -5.20 16.18
N ASN A 115 16.28 -4.12 15.43
CA ASN A 115 17.30 -3.09 15.33
C ASN A 115 17.37 -2.19 16.59
N GLY A 116 16.49 -2.40 17.58
CA GLY A 116 16.43 -1.66 18.83
C GLY A 116 15.51 -0.43 18.81
N THR A 117 14.92 -0.07 17.67
CA THR A 117 13.92 1.00 17.63
C THR A 117 12.59 0.51 18.19
N VAL A 118 11.73 1.46 18.58
CA VAL A 118 10.42 1.16 19.16
C VAL A 118 9.35 1.92 18.39
N TYR A 119 8.31 1.21 17.97
CA TYR A 119 7.02 1.81 17.60
C TYR A 119 6.10 1.72 18.81
N GLN A 120 5.52 2.85 19.21
CA GLN A 120 4.48 2.90 20.21
C GLN A 120 3.26 3.49 19.54
N ASN A 121 2.13 2.80 19.64
CA ASN A 121 0.90 3.30 19.09
C ASN A 121 0.49 4.59 19.84
N PRO A 122 0.31 5.72 19.14
CA PRO A 122 0.03 7.00 19.80
C PRO A 122 -1.41 7.10 20.32
N SER A 123 -2.29 6.17 19.95
CA SER A 123 -3.72 6.20 20.32
C SER A 123 -4.27 4.80 20.53
N GLU A 124 -5.18 4.65 21.49
CA GLU A 124 -5.96 3.41 21.70
C GLU A 124 -6.99 3.16 20.58
N TYR A 125 -7.16 4.11 19.65
CA TYR A 125 -8.16 4.10 18.57
C TYR A 125 -7.57 3.91 17.18
N THR A 126 -6.30 3.57 17.05
CA THR A 126 -5.74 3.22 15.73
C THR A 126 -6.37 1.92 15.23
N GLU A 127 -6.72 1.93 13.95
CA GLU A 127 -7.48 0.87 13.29
C GLU A 127 -6.59 -0.24 12.72
N GLU A 128 -5.41 -0.48 13.29
CA GLU A 128 -4.40 -1.46 12.83
C GLU A 128 -4.60 -2.86 13.43
N SER A 129 -5.41 -3.71 12.79
CA SER A 129 -5.69 -5.07 13.25
C SER A 129 -4.71 -6.09 12.67
N PHE A 130 -4.24 -7.04 13.48
CA PHE A 130 -3.43 -8.18 13.00
C PHE A 130 -4.12 -8.95 11.86
N ILE A 131 -3.38 -9.19 10.77
CA ILE A 131 -3.80 -10.04 9.66
C ILE A 131 -2.92 -11.29 9.57
N ALA A 132 -1.60 -11.10 9.54
CA ALA A 132 -0.66 -12.21 9.41
C ALA A 132 0.75 -11.86 9.88
N PHE A 133 1.50 -12.89 10.25
CA PHE A 133 2.95 -12.81 10.42
C PHE A 133 3.64 -13.65 9.34
N PHE A 134 4.66 -13.09 8.69
CA PHE A 134 5.48 -13.73 7.67
C PHE A 134 6.89 -13.99 8.22
N PRO A 135 7.17 -15.16 8.81
CA PRO A 135 8.39 -15.37 9.59
C PRO A 135 9.68 -15.30 8.77
N THR A 136 9.64 -15.74 7.50
CA THR A 136 10.82 -15.72 6.62
C THR A 136 11.26 -14.31 6.29
N GLU A 137 10.31 -13.39 6.11
CA GLU A 137 10.59 -11.98 5.86
C GLU A 137 10.69 -11.16 7.14
N ASP A 138 10.29 -11.74 8.28
CA ASP A 138 10.15 -11.10 9.59
C ASP A 138 9.25 -9.86 9.51
N ILE A 139 8.12 -9.99 8.79
CA ILE A 139 7.14 -8.92 8.56
C ILE A 139 5.83 -9.25 9.27
N LEU A 140 5.34 -8.29 10.05
CA LEU A 140 3.99 -8.27 10.58
C LEU A 140 3.10 -7.47 9.63
N LEU A 141 2.00 -8.07 9.18
CA LEU A 141 0.98 -7.44 8.35
C LEU A 141 -0.31 -7.24 9.16
N CYS A 142 -0.84 -6.04 9.05
CA CYS A 142 -2.06 -5.58 9.67
C CYS A 142 -2.96 -4.94 8.61
N GLU A 143 -4.26 -4.88 8.89
CA GLU A 143 -5.23 -4.09 8.13
C GLU A 143 -5.50 -2.81 8.93
N GLY A 144 -5.37 -1.67 8.27
CA GLY A 144 -5.73 -0.36 8.79
C GLY A 144 -7.12 0.10 8.33
N GLY A 145 -7.44 1.36 8.62
CA GLY A 145 -8.65 2.00 8.12
C GLY A 145 -8.79 1.94 6.60
N HIS A 146 -10.03 1.85 6.10
CA HIS A 146 -10.33 1.64 4.68
C HIS A 146 -9.66 0.39 4.05
N SER A 147 -9.40 -0.64 4.86
CA SER A 147 -8.69 -1.85 4.45
C SER A 147 -7.27 -1.58 3.94
N THR A 148 -6.63 -0.50 4.41
CA THR A 148 -5.23 -0.20 4.10
C THR A 148 -4.33 -1.34 4.54
N ASP A 149 -3.31 -1.63 3.74
CA ASP A 149 -2.22 -2.50 4.17
C ASP A 149 -1.30 -1.74 5.13
N VAL A 150 -1.13 -2.26 6.33
CA VAL A 150 -0.17 -1.73 7.30
C VAL A 150 0.86 -2.81 7.61
N SER A 151 2.14 -2.56 7.32
CA SER A 151 3.19 -3.56 7.51
C SER A 151 4.37 -3.02 8.29
N TYR A 152 4.94 -3.89 9.10
CA TYR A 152 6.12 -3.60 9.91
C TYR A 152 7.19 -4.65 9.64
N ASN A 153 8.33 -4.24 9.10
CA ASN A 153 9.51 -5.09 9.05
C ASN A 153 10.15 -5.13 10.43
N LEU A 154 9.95 -6.24 11.14
CA LEU A 154 10.37 -6.41 12.53
C LEU A 154 11.90 -6.42 12.68
N LYS A 155 12.63 -6.75 11.60
CA LYS A 155 14.09 -6.80 11.58
C LYS A 155 14.71 -5.40 11.59
N ASN A 156 14.23 -4.50 10.72
CA ASN A 156 14.91 -3.22 10.45
C ASN A 156 14.04 -1.97 10.68
N GLY A 157 12.80 -2.11 11.14
CA GLY A 157 11.94 -0.98 11.48
C GLY A 157 11.27 -0.28 10.30
N LYS A 158 11.49 -0.75 9.06
CA LYS A 158 10.84 -0.18 7.87
C LYS A 158 9.33 -0.42 7.91
N LEU A 159 8.57 0.59 7.53
CA LEU A 159 7.10 0.58 7.53
C LEU A 159 6.55 0.30 6.12
N THR A 160 5.22 0.36 5.96
CA THR A 160 4.46 0.00 4.75
C THR A 160 5.07 0.45 3.45
N GLU A 161 5.43 1.73 3.33
CA GLU A 161 5.93 2.26 2.06
C GLU A 161 7.15 1.47 1.57
N GLU A 162 8.04 1.05 2.46
CA GLU A 162 9.27 0.35 2.11
C GLU A 162 9.14 -1.16 2.17
N THR A 163 8.35 -1.64 3.12
CA THR A 163 8.17 -3.07 3.42
C THR A 163 7.21 -3.72 2.46
N GLY A 164 6.08 -3.06 2.18
CA GLY A 164 4.98 -3.57 1.37
C GLY A 164 4.21 -4.71 2.04
N ASN A 165 3.21 -5.21 1.32
CA ASN A 165 2.38 -6.35 1.70
C ASN A 165 3.00 -7.65 1.14
N PRO A 166 3.46 -8.58 2.00
CA PRO A 166 4.06 -9.82 1.53
C PRO A 166 3.14 -10.71 0.68
N ASP A 167 1.82 -10.57 0.74
CA ASP A 167 0.88 -11.27 -0.15
C ASP A 167 0.96 -10.78 -1.61
N MET A 168 1.50 -9.59 -1.84
CA MET A 168 1.68 -8.99 -3.17
C MET A 168 3.06 -9.31 -3.78
N ILE A 169 3.91 -10.07 -3.06
CA ILE A 169 5.26 -10.37 -3.51
C ILE A 169 5.23 -11.33 -4.70
N VAL A 170 5.95 -10.96 -5.76
CA VAL A 170 6.27 -11.87 -6.86
C VAL A 170 7.77 -11.88 -7.08
N PHE A 171 8.41 -13.01 -6.73
CA PHE A 171 9.84 -13.20 -6.88
C PHE A 171 10.24 -13.47 -8.33
N SER A 172 11.38 -12.90 -8.73
CA SER A 172 12.14 -13.36 -9.89
C SER A 172 12.66 -14.80 -9.70
N PRO A 173 12.99 -15.55 -10.78
CA PRO A 173 13.40 -16.95 -10.69
C PRO A 173 14.54 -17.23 -9.71
N ASN A 174 15.60 -16.39 -9.71
CA ASN A 174 16.73 -16.54 -8.80
C ASN A 174 16.60 -15.62 -7.56
N LYS A 175 15.43 -15.05 -7.31
CA LYS A 175 15.15 -14.14 -6.18
C LYS A 175 16.13 -12.97 -6.12
N SER A 176 16.57 -12.49 -7.27
CA SER A 176 17.49 -11.34 -7.36
C SER A 176 16.73 -10.01 -7.29
N PHE A 177 15.47 -10.03 -7.72
CA PHE A 177 14.47 -8.96 -7.62
C PHE A 177 13.11 -9.51 -7.18
N ARG A 178 12.25 -8.65 -6.67
CA ARG A 178 10.82 -8.96 -6.47
C ARG A 178 9.95 -7.74 -6.77
N LEU A 179 8.77 -8.00 -7.31
CA LEU A 179 7.66 -7.05 -7.27
C LEU A 179 7.06 -7.11 -5.87
N ASN A 180 6.68 -5.97 -5.32
CA ASN A 180 5.88 -5.86 -4.11
C ASN A 180 5.00 -4.60 -4.22
N GLY A 181 4.10 -4.40 -3.29
CA GLY A 181 3.22 -3.24 -3.25
C GLY A 181 2.43 -3.20 -1.96
N HIS A 182 1.52 -2.25 -1.85
CA HIS A 182 0.57 -2.18 -0.74
C HIS A 182 -0.68 -1.44 -1.19
N PHE A 183 -1.82 -1.77 -0.59
CA PHE A 183 -3.08 -1.06 -0.83
C PHE A 183 -3.23 0.12 0.13
N GLY A 184 -3.34 1.32 -0.43
CA GLY A 184 -3.46 2.58 0.32
C GLY A 184 -4.88 2.94 0.77
N GLY A 185 -5.84 2.01 0.69
CA GLY A 185 -7.20 2.17 1.22
C GLY A 185 -8.22 2.74 0.24
N GLN A 186 -7.79 3.35 -0.87
CA GLN A 186 -8.69 3.87 -1.89
C GLN A 186 -8.17 3.56 -3.29
N GLU A 187 -8.95 2.75 -4.02
CA GLU A 187 -8.93 2.50 -5.47
C GLU A 187 -7.64 1.94 -6.12
N CYS A 188 -6.46 2.41 -5.71
CA CYS A 188 -5.18 2.08 -6.29
C CYS A 188 -4.23 1.53 -5.22
N SER A 189 -3.45 0.53 -5.61
CA SER A 189 -2.29 0.08 -4.84
C SER A 189 -1.03 0.79 -5.34
N THR A 190 -0.07 0.97 -4.44
CA THR A 190 1.29 1.38 -4.79
C THR A 190 2.10 0.12 -5.12
N TYR A 191 2.96 0.18 -6.14
CA TYR A 191 3.83 -0.93 -6.52
C TYR A 191 5.27 -0.50 -6.64
N PHE A 192 6.19 -1.37 -6.28
CA PHE A 192 7.61 -1.10 -6.38
C PHE A 192 8.42 -2.36 -6.60
N ILE A 193 9.63 -2.17 -7.13
CA ILE A 193 10.60 -3.25 -7.28
C ILE A 193 11.59 -3.18 -6.12
N GLN A 194 11.86 -4.34 -5.52
CA GLN A 194 12.90 -4.50 -4.52
C GLN A 194 14.02 -5.39 -5.04
N LYS A 195 15.23 -5.13 -4.56
CA LYS A 195 16.43 -5.93 -4.81
C LYS A 195 17.03 -6.38 -3.49
N ILE A 196 17.53 -7.61 -3.44
CA ILE A 196 18.30 -8.06 -2.28
C ILE A 196 19.71 -7.44 -2.29
N GLN A 197 20.08 -6.78 -1.19
CA GLN A 197 21.39 -6.21 -0.95
C GLN A 197 21.74 -6.37 0.54
N ASN A 198 22.95 -6.84 0.83
CA ASN A 198 23.40 -7.12 2.19
C ASN A 198 22.42 -8.01 3.00
N GLY A 199 21.74 -8.94 2.31
CA GLY A 199 20.76 -9.84 2.93
C GLY A 199 19.40 -9.19 3.25
N GLU A 200 19.12 -7.99 2.73
CA GLU A 200 17.84 -7.30 2.90
C GLU A 200 17.23 -6.87 1.58
N TRP A 201 15.91 -6.83 1.53
CA TRP A 201 15.17 -6.29 0.39
C TRP A 201 15.09 -4.78 0.48
N ASN A 202 15.65 -4.11 -0.52
CA ASN A 202 15.65 -2.65 -0.63
C ASN A 202 14.87 -2.21 -1.86
N LYS A 203 14.02 -1.20 -1.70
CA LYS A 203 13.28 -0.57 -2.80
C LYS A 203 14.28 0.08 -3.75
N ILE A 204 14.22 -0.28 -5.04
CA ILE A 204 15.10 0.29 -6.08
C ILE A 204 14.33 1.16 -7.07
N SER A 205 13.01 1.06 -7.09
CA SER A 205 12.14 1.83 -7.98
C SER A 205 10.70 1.80 -7.47
N LYS A 206 10.03 2.96 -7.51
CA LYS A 206 8.58 3.07 -7.41
C LYS A 206 7.99 2.83 -8.80
N LEU A 207 7.39 1.67 -8.98
CA LEU A 207 7.03 1.13 -10.29
C LEU A 207 5.88 1.91 -10.92
N ASP A 208 4.96 2.38 -10.09
CA ASP A 208 3.87 3.29 -10.42
C ASP A 208 4.36 4.62 -11.00
N GLU A 209 5.35 5.26 -10.36
CA GLU A 209 5.94 6.51 -10.85
C GLU A 209 6.69 6.31 -12.19
N GLU A 210 7.49 5.24 -12.32
CA GLU A 210 8.17 4.91 -13.58
C GLU A 210 7.18 4.59 -14.71
N PHE A 211 6.07 3.94 -14.37
CA PHE A 211 5.01 3.60 -15.30
C PHE A 211 4.26 4.83 -15.79
N GLU A 212 3.88 5.74 -14.90
CA GLU A 212 3.23 6.99 -15.26
C GLU A 212 4.13 7.84 -16.15
N LYS A 213 5.41 7.98 -15.77
CA LYS A 213 6.40 8.72 -16.57
C LYS A 213 6.55 8.15 -17.99
N SER A 214 6.52 6.83 -18.14
CA SER A 214 6.75 6.16 -19.42
C SER A 214 5.50 6.08 -20.30
N THR A 215 4.31 6.04 -19.70
CA THR A 215 3.06 5.71 -20.41
C THR A 215 1.98 6.78 -20.34
N GLY A 216 2.11 7.76 -19.42
CA GLY A 216 1.10 8.76 -19.11
C GLY A 216 -0.16 8.17 -18.45
N LYS A 217 -0.07 6.98 -17.84
CA LYS A 217 -1.17 6.27 -17.18
C LYS A 217 -0.80 5.87 -15.77
N TRP A 218 -1.79 5.74 -14.89
CA TRP A 218 -1.58 5.22 -13.54
C TRP A 218 -1.57 3.69 -13.52
N LEU A 219 -0.69 3.11 -12.69
CA LEU A 219 -0.64 1.67 -12.43
C LEU A 219 -1.41 1.37 -11.13
N CYS A 220 -2.73 1.22 -11.21
CA CYS A 220 -3.56 1.09 -10.00
C CYS A 220 -3.80 -0.35 -9.55
N VAL A 221 -4.25 -1.24 -10.46
CA VAL A 221 -4.64 -2.61 -10.11
C VAL A 221 -3.94 -3.60 -11.01
N ILE A 222 -2.88 -4.24 -10.52
CA ILE A 222 -2.25 -5.38 -11.16
C ILE A 222 -3.12 -6.61 -10.92
N LYS A 223 -3.65 -7.21 -12.00
CA LYS A 223 -4.45 -8.44 -11.89
C LYS A 223 -3.60 -9.70 -11.86
N ASP A 224 -2.51 -9.70 -12.63
CA ASP A 224 -1.65 -10.85 -12.82
C ASP A 224 -0.26 -10.36 -13.15
N SER A 225 0.76 -10.99 -12.58
CA SER A 225 2.15 -10.66 -12.86
C SER A 225 3.05 -11.86 -12.66
N PHE A 226 4.12 -11.93 -13.44
CA PHE A 226 5.12 -12.98 -13.36
C PHE A 226 6.41 -12.55 -14.04
N TRP A 227 7.52 -13.10 -13.56
CA TRP A 227 8.83 -12.91 -14.17
C TRP A 227 9.05 -13.95 -15.25
N ILE A 228 9.56 -13.55 -16.42
CA ILE A 228 10.00 -14.51 -17.46
C ILE A 228 11.49 -14.86 -17.33
N ASN A 229 12.24 -14.03 -16.63
CA ASN A 229 13.64 -14.20 -16.22
C ASN A 229 13.91 -13.22 -15.06
N ASP A 230 15.15 -13.13 -14.56
CA ASP A 230 15.48 -12.26 -13.42
C ASP A 230 15.29 -10.75 -13.65
N GLN A 231 15.24 -10.31 -14.90
CA GLN A 231 15.26 -8.90 -15.26
C GLN A 231 13.96 -8.44 -15.92
N THR A 232 13.09 -9.36 -16.31
CA THR A 232 11.87 -9.04 -17.06
C THR A 232 10.63 -9.53 -16.33
N LEU A 233 9.87 -8.56 -15.82
CA LEU A 233 8.55 -8.73 -15.22
C LEU A 233 7.48 -8.44 -16.29
N LEU A 234 6.51 -9.33 -16.42
CA LEU A 234 5.30 -9.08 -17.19
C LEU A 234 4.14 -8.86 -16.21
N LEU A 235 3.28 -7.90 -16.50
CA LEU A 235 2.05 -7.69 -15.74
C LEU A 235 0.85 -7.40 -16.65
N SER A 236 -0.33 -7.67 -16.12
CA SER A 236 -1.60 -7.18 -16.63
C SER A 236 -2.21 -6.24 -15.59
N GLN A 237 -2.79 -5.14 -16.05
CA GLN A 237 -3.51 -4.21 -15.20
C GLN A 237 -4.93 -4.02 -15.68
N ILE A 238 -5.86 -3.79 -14.76
CA ILE A 238 -7.23 -3.38 -15.08
C ILE A 238 -7.19 -1.90 -15.47
N VAL A 239 -7.64 -1.58 -16.69
CA VAL A 239 -7.68 -0.20 -17.19
C VAL A 239 -9.09 0.38 -17.24
N ASN A 240 -10.11 -0.48 -17.35
CA ASN A 240 -11.51 -0.08 -17.37
C ASN A 240 -12.40 -1.31 -17.15
N TYR A 241 -13.72 -1.09 -17.09
CA TYR A 241 -14.74 -2.13 -17.14
C TYR A 241 -15.62 -1.92 -18.37
N ASP A 242 -16.01 -3.02 -19.02
CA ASP A 242 -16.98 -2.96 -20.11
C ASP A 242 -18.40 -2.69 -19.57
N LYS A 243 -19.38 -2.56 -20.47
CA LYS A 243 -20.78 -2.31 -20.10
C LYS A 243 -21.41 -3.43 -19.25
N SER A 244 -20.83 -4.61 -19.25
CA SER A 244 -21.26 -5.78 -18.48
C SER A 244 -20.45 -5.95 -17.20
N GLN A 245 -19.65 -4.95 -16.81
CA GLN A 245 -18.76 -4.96 -15.64
C GLN A 245 -17.62 -5.99 -15.74
N ASN A 246 -17.23 -6.41 -16.94
CA ASN A 246 -16.02 -7.23 -17.11
C ASN A 246 -14.78 -6.34 -17.14
N PRO A 247 -13.70 -6.70 -16.43
CA PRO A 247 -12.46 -5.94 -16.48
C PRO A 247 -11.81 -6.00 -17.87
N ILE A 248 -11.37 -4.83 -18.34
CA ILE A 248 -10.57 -4.66 -19.55
C ILE A 248 -9.11 -4.51 -19.11
N PHE A 249 -8.22 -5.22 -19.79
CA PHE A 249 -6.82 -5.31 -19.42
C PHE A 249 -5.90 -4.69 -20.46
N ASP A 250 -4.87 -3.99 -19.97
CA ASP A 250 -3.64 -3.76 -20.74
C ASP A 250 -2.51 -4.63 -20.18
N PHE A 251 -1.56 -5.01 -21.05
CA PHE A 251 -0.44 -5.88 -20.73
C PHE A 251 0.88 -5.15 -20.97
N TYR A 252 1.84 -5.35 -20.07
CA TYR A 252 3.11 -4.64 -20.09
C TYR A 252 4.28 -5.55 -19.73
N SER A 253 5.44 -5.23 -20.29
CA SER A 253 6.74 -5.81 -19.97
C SER A 253 7.62 -4.72 -19.37
N PHE A 254 8.22 -5.03 -18.22
CA PHE A 254 9.14 -4.19 -17.47
C PHE A 254 10.50 -4.86 -17.48
N THR A 255 11.50 -4.21 -18.06
CA THR A 255 12.88 -4.74 -18.13
C THR A 255 13.80 -3.90 -17.27
N ILE A 256 14.43 -4.52 -16.27
CA ILE A 256 15.36 -3.90 -15.34
C ILE A 256 16.78 -4.07 -15.87
N ARG A 257 17.53 -2.97 -15.94
CA ARG A 257 18.95 -2.97 -16.30
C ARG A 257 19.76 -2.20 -15.29
N LYS A 258 20.96 -2.67 -14.99
CA LYS A 258 21.95 -1.89 -14.24
C LYS A 258 22.52 -0.82 -15.17
N LYS A 259 22.65 0.42 -14.69
CA LYS A 259 23.36 1.50 -15.41
C LYS A 259 24.85 1.20 -15.47
#